data_AF-A0A958HXK6-F1
#
_entry.id   AF-A0A958HXK6-F1
#
_cell.length_a   1.000
_cell.length_b   1.000
_cell.length_c   1.000
_cell.angle_alpha   90.00
_cell.angle_beta   90.00
_cell.angle_gamma   90.00
#
_symmetry.space_group_name_H-M   'P 1'
#
loop_
_entity.id
_entity.type
_entity.pdbx_description
1 polymer ?
#
loop_
_entity_poly.entity_id
_entity_poly.type
_entity_poly.pdbx_seq_one_letter_code
_entity_poly.pdbx_strand_id
1 'polypeptide(L)'
;MKHIWQTALIVVLVLSGFLFNVQSQGKKMAEKEYLRLWEQVDQHSGKGLPKSALEVVDSIYAIAKTENNAAQLVKALLKRTELRGQFEEMTLEKSIAELEKEAAESRFPVTPVLHSVIAEMYWSYYQQNRWQIHERTAVSGDAGDDIAVWDGAKFVEKTVALYRESLKNAAQLKQTPLDIYDPVITKADGSRRFRPTLYDFLAHRALDFLMNDEPGITRPAVQFRLSDSQIFAPAEQFSAVNFETEDTLSFKFQALKILQDLIDFHLKDSDPEALIDVDLKRLNFARQNGVMPEKERLYLAALEKLAQHYRSNAAATRVSFAIAQFYFERSENYQRLQPAEGLNADYKNDRKTAIDICESANNRHPKSEGAANCRQLITQIQRKNLTLNIEDVNLPDAPFRGLVTYQNVAKAYLEIVSISPE
;
A
#
# COMPACT_ATOMS: atom_id res chain seq x y z
N MET A 1 -39.24 41.11 29.58
CA MET A 1 -38.68 39.75 29.33
C MET A 1 -37.91 39.64 28.02
N LYS A 2 -38.43 40.00 26.84
CA LYS A 2 -37.70 39.91 25.54
C LYS A 2 -36.27 40.51 25.51
N HIS A 3 -36.03 41.65 26.17
CA HIS A 3 -34.71 42.29 26.18
C HIS A 3 -33.63 41.54 26.98
N ILE A 4 -34.01 40.73 27.98
CA ILE A 4 -33.07 39.97 28.82
C ILE A 4 -32.56 38.73 28.06
N TRP A 5 -33.39 38.15 27.18
CA TRP A 5 -33.00 37.00 26.37
C TRP A 5 -32.09 37.38 25.19
N GLN A 6 -32.24 38.58 24.62
CA GLN A 6 -31.36 39.07 23.56
C GLN A 6 -29.95 39.42 24.08
N THR A 7 -29.84 40.03 25.27
CA THR A 7 -28.53 40.33 25.86
C THR A 7 -27.80 39.07 26.33
N ALA A 8 -28.53 38.08 26.88
CA ALA A 8 -27.94 36.78 27.22
C ALA A 8 -27.40 36.01 26.00
N LEU A 9 -28.12 36.04 24.86
CA LEU A 9 -27.68 35.38 23.63
C LEU A 9 -26.42 36.01 23.03
N ILE A 10 -26.30 37.34 23.06
CA ILE A 10 -25.13 38.08 22.57
C ILE A 10 -23.91 37.80 23.47
N VAL A 11 -24.08 37.75 24.79
CA VAL A 11 -22.99 37.42 25.73
C VAL A 11 -22.50 35.98 25.54
N VAL A 12 -23.39 35.01 25.31
CA VAL A 12 -23.00 33.62 25.00
C VAL A 12 -22.27 33.50 23.66
N LEU A 13 -22.71 34.21 22.63
CA LEU A 13 -22.05 34.22 21.32
C LEU A 13 -20.66 34.90 21.38
N VAL A 14 -20.53 36.02 22.10
CA VAL A 14 -19.23 36.70 22.29
C VAL A 14 -18.28 35.85 23.14
N LEU A 15 -18.75 35.20 24.22
CA LEU A 15 -17.95 34.26 25.02
C LEU A 15 -17.52 33.04 24.20
N SER A 16 -18.39 32.48 23.37
CA SER A 16 -18.03 31.36 22.48
C SER A 16 -17.01 31.77 21.41
N GLY A 17 -17.11 32.99 20.85
CA GLY A 17 -16.14 33.52 19.88
C GLY A 17 -14.79 33.85 20.52
N PHE A 18 -14.78 34.31 21.77
CA PHE A 18 -13.55 34.56 22.53
C PHE A 18 -12.83 33.26 22.91
N LEU A 19 -13.57 32.25 23.36
CA LEU A 19 -13.04 30.91 23.64
C LEU A 19 -12.47 30.24 22.38
N PHE A 20 -13.14 30.39 21.23
CA PHE A 20 -12.64 29.86 19.95
C PHE A 20 -11.33 30.54 19.50
N ASN A 21 -11.21 31.87 19.68
CA ASN A 21 -10.01 32.61 19.33
C ASN A 21 -8.81 32.30 20.25
N VAL A 22 -9.04 32.14 21.55
CA VAL A 22 -7.98 31.76 22.51
C VAL A 22 -7.48 30.35 22.22
N GLN A 23 -8.38 29.40 21.92
CA GLN A 23 -8.02 28.02 21.57
C GLN A 23 -7.27 27.93 20.23
N SER A 24 -7.64 28.76 19.24
CA SER A 24 -6.93 28.90 17.96
C SER A 24 -5.51 29.45 18.11
N GLN A 25 -5.34 30.51 18.91
CA GLN A 25 -4.02 31.11 19.15
C GLN A 25 -3.09 30.19 19.94
N GLY A 26 -3.61 29.47 20.94
CA GLY A 26 -2.86 28.45 21.69
C GLY A 26 -2.34 27.32 20.79
N LYS A 27 -3.18 26.80 19.89
CA LYS A 27 -2.79 25.75 18.94
C LYS A 27 -1.66 26.19 18.00
N LYS A 28 -1.72 27.43 17.49
CA LYS A 28 -0.65 28.00 16.64
C LYS A 28 0.66 28.23 17.38
N MET A 29 0.61 28.59 18.67
CA MET A 29 1.82 28.74 19.48
C MET A 29 2.48 27.39 19.77
N ALA A 30 1.69 26.38 20.15
CA ALA A 30 2.19 25.01 20.35
C ALA A 30 2.82 24.45 19.08
N GLU A 31 2.19 24.64 17.92
CA GLU A 31 2.73 24.21 16.63
C GLU A 31 4.08 24.87 16.29
N LYS A 32 4.22 26.18 16.53
CA LYS A 32 5.51 26.88 16.38
C LYS A 32 6.58 26.34 17.32
N GLU A 33 6.21 25.99 18.54
CA GLU A 33 7.16 25.43 19.51
C GLU A 33 7.65 24.05 19.08
N TYR A 34 6.75 23.17 18.63
CA TYR A 34 7.15 21.88 18.05
C TYR A 34 8.07 22.05 16.84
N LEU A 35 7.77 22.98 15.92
CA LEU A 35 8.63 23.27 14.77
C LEU A 35 10.04 23.68 15.20
N ARG A 36 10.15 24.58 16.18
CA ARG A 36 11.43 25.04 16.75
C ARG A 36 12.21 23.89 17.40
N LEU A 37 11.53 23.01 18.13
CA LEU A 37 12.16 21.85 18.78
C LEU A 37 12.64 20.83 17.75
N TRP A 38 11.83 20.52 16.73
CA TRP A 38 12.25 19.61 15.64
C TRP A 38 13.40 20.18 14.82
N GLU A 39 13.44 21.49 14.58
CA GLU A 39 14.59 22.12 13.93
C GLU A 39 15.88 21.94 14.74
N GLN A 40 15.82 22.00 16.08
CA GLN A 40 16.96 21.70 16.93
C GLN A 40 17.37 20.22 16.86
N VAL A 41 16.39 19.29 16.83
CA VAL A 41 16.68 17.87 16.61
C VAL A 41 17.44 17.67 15.30
N ASP A 42 16.95 18.26 14.21
CA ASP A 42 17.56 18.15 12.88
C ASP A 42 18.97 18.77 12.85
N GLN A 43 19.17 19.91 13.52
CA GLN A 43 20.49 20.54 13.66
C GLN A 43 21.48 19.67 14.43
N HIS A 44 21.06 19.00 15.51
CA HIS A 44 21.91 18.08 16.26
C HIS A 44 22.20 16.80 15.45
N SER A 45 21.18 16.21 14.81
CA SER A 45 21.35 15.03 13.94
C SER A 45 22.28 15.32 12.76
N GLY A 46 22.14 16.48 12.10
CA GLY A 46 23.02 16.89 10.99
C GLY A 46 24.48 17.12 11.41
N LYS A 47 24.75 17.35 12.70
CA LYS A 47 26.10 17.46 13.27
C LYS A 47 26.64 16.13 13.81
N GLY A 48 25.91 15.02 13.68
CA GLY A 48 26.30 13.73 14.26
C GLY A 48 26.27 13.72 15.80
N LEU A 49 25.35 14.47 16.42
CA LEU A 49 25.19 14.56 17.87
C LEU A 49 23.90 13.86 18.35
N PRO A 50 23.79 12.51 18.27
CA PRO A 50 22.54 11.81 18.54
C PRO A 50 22.08 11.89 20.00
N LYS A 51 23.00 12.02 20.96
CA LYS A 51 22.65 12.22 22.39
C LYS A 51 21.98 13.58 22.62
N SER A 52 22.54 14.66 22.07
CA SER A 52 21.94 16.00 22.16
C SER A 52 20.60 16.08 21.42
N ALA A 53 20.50 15.43 20.26
CA ALA A 53 19.22 15.29 19.57
C ALA A 53 18.19 14.56 20.44
N LEU A 54 18.59 13.47 21.12
CA LEU A 54 17.71 12.69 21.99
C LEU A 54 17.17 13.51 23.16
N GLU A 55 18.00 14.35 23.80
CA GLU A 55 17.55 15.24 24.89
C GLU A 55 16.42 16.18 24.44
N VAL A 56 16.51 16.71 23.22
CA VAL A 56 15.46 17.55 22.64
C VAL A 56 14.22 16.72 22.32
N VAL A 57 14.39 15.50 21.78
CA VAL A 57 13.26 14.59 21.51
C VAL A 57 12.55 14.15 22.79
N ASP A 58 13.28 13.90 23.88
CA ASP A 58 12.69 13.56 25.18
C ASP A 58 11.86 14.73 25.74
N SER A 59 12.29 15.97 25.48
CA SER A 59 11.51 17.17 25.80
C SER A 59 10.23 17.24 24.96
N ILE A 60 10.32 16.99 23.65
CA ILE A 60 9.15 16.91 22.75
C ILE A 60 8.17 15.83 23.22
N TYR A 61 8.68 14.66 23.58
CA TYR A 61 7.88 13.54 24.11
C TYR A 61 7.12 13.95 25.37
N ALA A 62 7.79 14.58 26.35
CA ALA A 62 7.15 15.01 27.60
C ALA A 62 6.05 16.06 27.36
N ILE A 63 6.30 17.03 26.48
CA ILE A 63 5.31 18.04 26.08
C ILE A 63 4.13 17.35 25.38
N ALA A 64 4.39 16.50 24.39
CA ALA A 64 3.35 15.80 23.63
C ALA A 64 2.48 14.89 24.50
N LYS A 65 3.06 14.21 25.50
CA LYS A 65 2.32 13.38 26.47
C LYS A 65 1.43 14.25 27.36
N THR A 66 1.90 15.42 27.78
CA THR A 66 1.12 16.37 28.61
C THR A 66 -0.02 17.02 27.81
N GLU A 67 0.24 17.41 26.57
CA GLU A 67 -0.74 18.04 25.68
C GLU A 67 -1.68 17.05 24.99
N ASN A 68 -1.48 15.73 25.18
CA ASN A 68 -2.17 14.66 24.44
C ASN A 68 -2.04 14.82 22.91
N ASN A 69 -0.88 15.31 22.44
CA ASN A 69 -0.61 15.50 21.03
C ASN A 69 -0.14 14.18 20.40
N ALA A 70 -1.09 13.41 19.87
CA ALA A 70 -0.85 12.07 19.34
C ALA A 70 0.23 12.02 18.25
N ALA A 71 0.24 12.99 17.33
CA ALA A 71 1.17 13.04 16.22
C ALA A 71 2.61 13.21 16.69
N GLN A 72 2.80 14.19 17.58
CA GLN A 72 4.11 14.52 18.13
C GLN A 72 4.61 13.45 19.07
N LEU A 73 3.70 12.80 19.83
CA LEU A 73 4.04 11.69 20.69
C LEU A 73 4.56 10.49 19.88
N VAL A 74 3.83 10.07 18.84
CA VAL A 74 4.29 9.00 17.95
C VAL A 74 5.61 9.38 17.28
N LYS A 75 5.74 10.61 16.76
CA LYS A 75 6.98 11.08 16.12
C LYS A 75 8.17 11.03 17.07
N ALA A 76 7.98 11.49 18.30
CA ALA A 76 9.04 11.47 19.31
C ALA A 76 9.43 10.04 19.68
N LEU A 77 8.47 9.14 19.87
CA LEU A 77 8.75 7.72 20.15
C LEU A 77 9.59 7.07 19.05
N LEU A 78 9.18 7.22 17.78
CA LEU A 78 9.93 6.68 16.65
C LEU A 78 11.34 7.27 16.57
N LYS A 79 11.47 8.59 16.76
CA LYS A 79 12.79 9.26 16.71
C LYS A 79 13.69 8.86 17.88
N ARG A 80 13.13 8.60 19.08
CA ARG A 80 13.90 8.08 20.22
C ARG A 80 14.50 6.72 19.90
N THR A 81 13.69 5.81 19.34
CA THR A 81 14.17 4.49 18.91
C THR A 81 15.30 4.62 17.89
N GLU A 82 15.13 5.47 16.87
CA GLU A 82 16.14 5.73 15.85
C GLU A 82 17.46 6.27 16.45
N LEU A 83 17.38 7.29 17.30
CA LEU A 83 18.57 7.97 17.85
C LEU A 83 19.33 7.07 18.83
N ARG A 84 18.63 6.35 19.71
CA ARG A 84 19.28 5.43 20.67
C ARG A 84 20.03 4.31 19.96
N GLY A 85 19.49 3.81 18.84
CA GLY A 85 20.17 2.85 17.97
C GLY A 85 21.54 3.29 17.44
N GLN A 86 21.89 4.57 17.51
CA GLN A 86 23.17 5.08 17.00
C GLN A 86 24.32 5.04 18.02
N PHE A 87 24.03 4.91 19.32
CA PHE A 87 25.07 5.00 20.36
C PHE A 87 24.86 4.10 21.57
N GLU A 88 23.69 3.48 21.73
CA GLU A 88 23.44 2.43 22.71
C GLU A 88 23.52 1.07 22.02
N GLU A 89 23.80 0.01 22.79
CA GLU A 89 23.51 -1.37 22.37
C GLU A 89 21.99 -1.60 22.41
N MET A 90 21.26 -0.79 21.64
CA MET A 90 19.81 -0.83 21.50
C MET A 90 19.47 -1.85 20.43
N THR A 91 19.25 -3.08 20.86
CA THR A 91 18.79 -4.14 19.97
C THR A 91 17.34 -3.91 19.59
N LEU A 92 16.90 -4.56 18.51
CA LEU A 92 15.51 -4.47 18.06
C LEU A 92 14.55 -5.04 19.13
N GLU A 93 14.98 -6.07 19.89
CA GLU A 93 14.26 -6.60 21.07
C GLU A 93 13.93 -5.49 22.08
N LYS A 94 14.94 -4.72 22.50
CA LYS A 94 14.77 -3.66 23.51
C LYS A 94 13.85 -2.57 23.00
N SER A 95 13.98 -2.20 21.73
CA SER A 95 13.14 -1.20 21.08
C SER A 95 11.68 -1.63 21.04
N ILE A 96 11.42 -2.90 20.72
CA ILE A 96 10.07 -3.50 20.74
C ILE A 96 9.50 -3.42 22.15
N ALA A 97 10.25 -3.87 23.16
CA ALA A 97 9.79 -3.89 24.55
C ALA A 97 9.45 -2.49 25.09
N GLU A 98 10.24 -1.46 24.75
CA GLU A 98 9.94 -0.08 25.13
C GLU A 98 8.64 0.43 24.49
N LEU A 99 8.40 0.13 23.21
CA LEU A 99 7.18 0.54 22.51
C LEU A 99 5.96 -0.25 22.97
N GLU A 100 6.09 -1.53 23.32
CA GLU A 100 5.01 -2.32 23.92
C GLU A 100 4.59 -1.73 25.27
N LYS A 101 5.56 -1.33 26.10
CA LYS A 101 5.27 -0.63 27.36
C LYS A 101 4.52 0.67 27.11
N GLU A 102 4.98 1.49 26.16
CA GLU A 102 4.28 2.74 25.84
C GLU A 102 2.89 2.48 25.26
N ALA A 103 2.70 1.45 24.43
CA ALA A 103 1.41 1.08 23.88
C ALA A 103 0.40 0.68 24.97
N ALA A 104 0.85 -0.02 26.01
CA ALA A 104 0.03 -0.41 27.16
C ALA A 104 -0.45 0.79 28.01
N GLU A 105 0.34 1.86 28.07
CA GLU A 105 0.00 3.10 28.81
C GLU A 105 -0.72 4.13 27.94
N SER A 106 -0.59 4.01 26.61
CA SER A 106 -1.17 4.92 25.64
C SER A 106 -2.68 4.78 25.51
N ARG A 107 -3.31 5.82 24.96
CA ARG A 107 -4.74 5.84 24.63
C ARG A 107 -4.95 6.16 23.15
N PHE A 108 -6.17 5.97 22.68
CA PHE A 108 -6.60 6.44 21.36
C PHE A 108 -6.31 7.94 21.17
N PRO A 109 -5.81 8.40 20.01
CA PRO A 109 -5.54 7.62 18.79
C PRO A 109 -4.12 7.01 18.69
N VAL A 110 -3.29 7.12 19.73
CA VAL A 110 -1.88 6.68 19.70
C VAL A 110 -1.75 5.15 19.69
N THR A 111 -2.48 4.46 20.56
CA THR A 111 -2.36 3.00 20.74
C THR A 111 -2.49 2.19 19.44
N PRO A 112 -3.49 2.43 18.56
CA PRO A 112 -3.58 1.74 17.27
C PRO A 112 -2.33 1.91 16.38
N VAL A 113 -1.75 3.11 16.36
CA VAL A 113 -0.53 3.38 15.57
C VAL A 113 0.65 2.62 16.15
N LEU A 114 0.81 2.62 17.48
CA LEU A 114 1.88 1.87 18.12
C LEU A 114 1.77 0.37 17.87
N HIS A 115 0.58 -0.24 17.96
CA HIS A 115 0.40 -1.64 17.59
C HIS A 115 0.83 -1.94 16.15
N SER A 116 0.50 -1.05 15.21
CA SER A 116 0.91 -1.22 13.81
C SER A 116 2.42 -1.06 13.59
N VAL A 117 3.08 -0.18 14.35
CA VAL A 117 4.55 -0.03 14.31
C VAL A 117 5.22 -1.25 14.92
N ILE A 118 4.77 -1.70 16.08
CA ILE A 118 5.33 -2.86 16.79
C ILE A 118 5.17 -4.12 15.93
N ALA A 119 4.03 -4.30 15.24
CA ALA A 119 3.83 -5.39 14.29
C ALA A 119 4.91 -5.40 13.19
N GLU A 120 5.18 -4.24 12.59
CA GLU A 120 6.22 -4.08 11.57
C GLU A 120 7.61 -4.41 12.14
N MET A 121 7.89 -4.02 13.39
CA MET A 121 9.18 -4.30 14.05
C MET A 121 9.38 -5.79 14.32
N TYR A 122 8.35 -6.50 14.81
CA TYR A 122 8.41 -7.96 14.96
C TYR A 122 8.64 -8.65 13.63
N TRP A 123 7.95 -8.21 12.57
CA TRP A 123 8.16 -8.78 11.23
C TRP A 123 9.56 -8.49 10.70
N SER A 124 10.05 -7.27 10.88
CA SER A 124 11.41 -6.88 10.51
C SER A 124 12.46 -7.72 11.24
N TYR A 125 12.25 -7.99 12.53
CA TYR A 125 13.12 -8.89 13.29
C TYR A 125 13.15 -10.30 12.69
N TYR A 126 11.98 -10.87 12.41
CA TYR A 126 11.87 -12.18 11.78
C TYR A 126 12.62 -12.23 10.44
N GLN A 127 12.40 -11.22 9.58
CA GLN A 127 13.02 -11.15 8.25
C GLN A 127 14.55 -11.05 8.33
N GLN A 128 15.07 -10.24 9.25
CA GLN A 128 16.52 -10.07 9.45
C GLN A 128 17.21 -11.34 9.99
N ASN A 129 16.48 -12.14 10.77
CA ASN A 129 17.00 -13.35 11.43
C ASN A 129 16.46 -14.64 10.82
N ARG A 130 15.91 -14.57 9.60
CA ARG A 130 15.11 -15.65 9.00
C ARG A 130 15.88 -16.96 8.88
N TRP A 131 17.13 -16.92 8.43
CA TRP A 131 17.97 -18.11 8.28
C TRP A 131 18.19 -18.82 9.61
N GLN A 132 18.53 -18.07 10.66
CA GLN A 132 18.74 -18.58 12.00
C GLN A 132 17.43 -19.12 12.61
N ILE A 133 16.31 -18.45 12.38
CA ILE A 133 14.99 -18.87 12.88
C ILE A 133 14.54 -20.16 12.19
N HIS A 134 14.83 -20.35 10.90
CA HIS A 134 14.54 -21.62 10.20
C HIS A 134 15.35 -22.80 10.73
N GLU A 135 16.54 -22.57 11.27
CA GLU A 135 17.38 -23.62 11.87
C GLU A 135 16.96 -23.97 13.30
N ARG A 136 16.09 -23.17 13.94
CA ARG A 136 15.58 -23.47 15.29
C ARG A 136 14.65 -24.69 15.24
N THR A 137 14.91 -25.67 16.10
CA THR A 137 13.93 -26.71 16.39
C THR A 137 12.78 -26.11 17.20
N ALA A 138 11.54 -26.32 16.75
CA ALA A 138 10.35 -25.86 17.46
C ALA A 138 10.41 -26.29 18.94
N VAL A 139 10.40 -25.33 19.85
CA VAL A 139 10.37 -25.62 21.29
C VAL A 139 8.96 -26.09 21.63
N SER A 140 8.84 -27.31 22.18
CA SER A 140 7.57 -27.82 22.69
C SER A 140 7.20 -27.09 23.99
N GLY A 141 6.29 -26.12 23.93
CA GLY A 141 5.82 -25.36 25.10
C GLY A 141 5.46 -23.91 24.77
N ASP A 142 5.04 -23.16 25.80
CA ASP A 142 4.87 -21.70 25.70
C ASP A 142 6.25 -21.03 25.75
N ALA A 143 6.68 -20.47 24.61
CA ALA A 143 7.95 -19.74 24.49
C ALA A 143 7.93 -18.38 25.23
N GLY A 144 6.78 -17.97 25.77
CA GLY A 144 6.61 -16.71 26.47
C GLY A 144 6.97 -15.51 25.58
N ASP A 145 7.47 -14.43 26.20
CA ASP A 145 7.82 -13.18 25.53
C ASP A 145 9.29 -13.13 25.06
N ASP A 146 10.05 -14.22 25.17
CA ASP A 146 11.45 -14.27 24.73
C ASP A 146 11.57 -14.58 23.24
N ILE A 147 11.75 -13.54 22.43
CA ILE A 147 11.84 -13.66 20.98
C ILE A 147 13.10 -14.43 20.51
N ALA A 148 14.10 -14.62 21.38
CA ALA A 148 15.30 -15.40 21.07
C ALA A 148 15.00 -16.90 20.92
N VAL A 149 13.87 -17.39 21.45
CA VAL A 149 13.46 -18.80 21.34
C VAL A 149 12.26 -19.01 20.40
N TRP A 150 11.68 -17.94 19.86
CA TRP A 150 10.54 -18.01 18.96
C TRP A 150 10.90 -18.69 17.63
N ASP A 151 9.98 -19.51 17.13
CA ASP A 151 10.00 -20.01 15.76
C ASP A 151 9.28 -19.03 14.82
N GLY A 152 9.33 -19.32 13.52
CA GLY A 152 8.68 -18.46 12.51
C GLY A 152 7.16 -18.36 12.69
N ALA A 153 6.49 -19.41 13.17
CA ALA A 153 5.05 -19.39 13.37
C ALA A 153 4.65 -18.45 14.51
N LYS A 154 5.44 -18.38 15.58
CA LYS A 154 5.19 -17.46 16.70
C LYS A 154 5.34 -15.99 16.30
N PHE A 155 6.35 -15.65 15.49
CA PHE A 155 6.50 -14.31 14.93
C PHE A 155 5.29 -13.91 14.09
N VAL A 156 4.80 -14.83 13.27
CA VAL A 156 3.61 -14.62 12.44
C VAL A 156 2.37 -14.39 13.30
N GLU A 157 2.13 -15.25 14.29
CA GLU A 157 1.00 -15.13 15.23
C GLU A 157 1.01 -13.76 15.92
N LYS A 158 2.14 -13.37 16.52
CA LYS A 158 2.28 -12.09 17.22
C LYS A 158 2.07 -10.90 16.27
N THR A 159 2.66 -10.95 15.07
CA THR A 159 2.54 -9.88 14.07
C THR A 159 1.09 -9.70 13.62
N VAL A 160 0.40 -10.81 13.28
CA VAL A 160 -1.03 -10.79 12.91
C VAL A 160 -1.88 -10.26 14.06
N ALA A 161 -1.63 -10.69 15.30
CA ALA A 161 -2.37 -10.24 16.47
C ALA A 161 -2.23 -8.72 16.67
N LEU A 162 -1.01 -8.17 16.53
CA LEU A 162 -0.78 -6.72 16.66
C LEU A 162 -1.44 -5.91 15.53
N TYR A 163 -1.42 -6.39 14.29
CA TYR A 163 -2.17 -5.76 13.21
C TYR A 163 -3.70 -5.84 13.43
N ARG A 164 -4.22 -6.90 14.05
CA ARG A 164 -5.63 -6.94 14.45
C ARG A 164 -5.94 -5.94 15.56
N GLU A 165 -5.06 -5.82 16.56
CA GLU A 165 -5.22 -4.84 17.63
C GLU A 165 -5.06 -3.39 17.12
N SER A 166 -4.31 -3.14 16.05
CA SER A 166 -4.26 -1.82 15.40
C SER A 166 -5.55 -1.44 14.67
N LEU A 167 -6.36 -2.43 14.28
CA LEU A 167 -7.66 -2.23 13.60
C LEU A 167 -8.86 -2.34 14.53
N LYS A 168 -8.62 -2.59 15.81
CA LYS A 168 -9.66 -2.65 16.84
C LYS A 168 -10.36 -1.30 16.98
N ASN A 169 -11.65 -1.34 17.33
CA ASN A 169 -12.52 -0.16 17.36
C ASN A 169 -12.63 0.56 16.00
N ALA A 170 -12.83 -0.22 14.93
CA ALA A 170 -12.94 0.27 13.55
C ALA A 170 -13.87 1.49 13.40
N ALA A 171 -15.00 1.55 14.11
CA ALA A 171 -15.91 2.69 14.07
C ALA A 171 -15.24 4.01 14.46
N GLN A 172 -14.39 4.02 15.49
CA GLN A 172 -13.67 5.21 15.94
C GLN A 172 -12.51 5.56 14.98
N LEU A 173 -11.80 4.54 14.49
CA LEU A 173 -10.73 4.69 13.49
C LEU A 173 -11.26 5.33 12.19
N LYS A 174 -12.41 4.85 11.70
CA LYS A 174 -13.11 5.35 10.51
C LYS A 174 -13.61 6.78 10.66
N GLN A 175 -13.77 7.28 11.89
CA GLN A 175 -14.16 8.68 12.16
C GLN A 175 -12.97 9.61 12.39
N THR A 176 -11.76 9.06 12.51
CA THR A 176 -10.56 9.85 12.86
C THR A 176 -9.82 10.26 11.59
N PRO A 177 -9.78 11.55 11.24
CA PRO A 177 -9.06 12.01 10.06
C PRO A 177 -7.57 11.72 10.18
N LEU A 178 -6.95 11.32 9.06
CA LEU A 178 -5.52 10.98 9.04
C LEU A 178 -4.60 12.21 9.11
N ASP A 179 -5.13 13.40 8.85
CA ASP A 179 -4.36 14.66 8.88
C ASP A 179 -3.75 14.98 10.25
N ILE A 180 -4.32 14.47 11.33
CA ILE A 180 -3.74 14.62 12.68
C ILE A 180 -2.32 14.06 12.72
N TYR A 181 -2.00 13.06 11.89
CA TYR A 181 -0.68 12.43 11.83
C TYR A 181 0.25 13.03 10.76
N ASP A 182 -0.15 14.10 10.06
CA ASP A 182 0.69 14.79 9.07
C ASP A 182 2.13 15.10 9.54
N PRO A 183 2.40 15.46 10.82
CA PRO A 183 3.76 15.68 11.29
C PRO A 183 4.70 14.46 11.24
N VAL A 184 4.16 13.24 11.20
CA VAL A 184 4.91 11.98 11.32
C VAL A 184 4.79 11.07 10.10
N ILE A 185 3.73 11.19 9.30
CA ILE A 185 3.57 10.39 8.08
C ILE A 185 4.24 11.04 6.87
N THR A 186 4.90 10.23 6.07
CA THR A 186 5.38 10.65 4.74
C THR A 186 4.25 10.53 3.74
N LYS A 187 3.97 11.62 3.01
CA LYS A 187 2.86 11.71 2.04
C LYS A 187 3.41 11.87 0.63
N ALA A 188 2.77 11.19 -0.32
CA ALA A 188 2.86 11.55 -1.73
C ALA A 188 1.75 12.55 -2.07
N ASP A 189 2.01 13.46 -3.00
CA ASP A 189 1.03 14.47 -3.42
C ASP A 189 -0.27 13.82 -3.90
N GLY A 190 -1.40 14.27 -3.35
CA GLY A 190 -2.73 13.75 -3.67
C GLY A 190 -3.08 12.40 -3.04
N SER A 191 -2.20 11.75 -2.27
CA SER A 191 -2.46 10.40 -1.73
C SER A 191 -3.56 10.35 -0.65
N ARG A 192 -3.82 11.46 0.04
CA ARG A 192 -4.84 11.56 1.11
C ARG A 192 -6.23 11.12 0.66
N ARG A 193 -6.59 11.34 -0.60
CA ARG A 193 -7.90 10.95 -1.15
C ARG A 193 -8.16 9.44 -1.11
N PHE A 194 -7.10 8.64 -1.12
CA PHE A 194 -7.19 7.18 -1.06
C PHE A 194 -7.23 6.67 0.38
N ARG A 195 -6.66 7.43 1.32
CA ARG A 195 -6.57 7.09 2.75
C ARG A 195 -6.99 8.31 3.60
N PRO A 196 -8.28 8.67 3.62
CA PRO A 196 -8.74 9.84 4.37
C PRO A 196 -8.64 9.68 5.88
N THR A 197 -8.76 8.46 6.41
CA THR A 197 -8.90 8.18 7.85
C THR A 197 -7.75 7.36 8.41
N LEU A 198 -7.66 7.33 9.75
CA LEU A 198 -6.72 6.48 10.47
C LEU A 198 -6.99 5.00 10.19
N TYR A 199 -8.26 4.60 10.01
CA TYR A 199 -8.59 3.23 9.61
C TYR A 199 -7.94 2.87 8.28
N ASP A 200 -8.08 3.72 7.27
CA ASP A 200 -7.51 3.47 5.93
C ASP A 200 -6.00 3.28 5.99
N PHE A 201 -5.30 4.13 6.76
CA PHE A 201 -3.87 4.02 6.92
C PHE A 201 -3.45 2.69 7.56
N LEU A 202 -4.04 2.35 8.69
CA LEU A 202 -3.66 1.14 9.45
C LEU A 202 -4.08 -0.13 8.71
N ALA A 203 -5.25 -0.12 8.06
CA ALA A 203 -5.76 -1.26 7.31
C ALA A 203 -4.87 -1.54 6.10
N HIS A 204 -4.42 -0.51 5.40
CA HIS A 204 -3.50 -0.69 4.29
C HIS A 204 -2.09 -1.13 4.73
N ARG A 205 -1.59 -0.65 5.88
CA ARG A 205 -0.35 -1.19 6.47
C ARG A 205 -0.47 -2.67 6.80
N ALA A 206 -1.59 -3.09 7.38
CA ALA A 206 -1.86 -4.51 7.65
C ALA A 206 -1.97 -5.31 6.34
N LEU A 207 -2.64 -4.78 5.31
CA LEU A 207 -2.71 -5.42 3.98
C LEU A 207 -1.33 -5.56 3.34
N ASP A 208 -0.45 -4.58 3.46
CA ASP A 208 0.89 -4.65 2.87
C ASP A 208 1.72 -5.77 3.51
N PHE A 209 1.50 -6.08 4.79
CA PHE A 209 2.05 -7.28 5.43
C PHE A 209 1.36 -8.57 4.96
N LEU A 210 0.02 -8.64 5.04
CA LEU A 210 -0.76 -9.86 4.80
C LEU A 210 -0.85 -10.27 3.32
N MET A 211 -0.55 -9.37 2.39
CA MET A 211 -0.56 -9.68 0.96
C MET A 211 0.81 -10.09 0.43
N ASN A 212 1.85 -10.03 1.26
CA ASN A 212 3.16 -10.58 0.92
C ASN A 212 3.14 -12.10 1.10
N ASP A 213 3.58 -12.83 0.07
CA ASP A 213 3.84 -14.25 0.20
C ASP A 213 5.17 -14.44 0.95
N GLU A 214 5.15 -15.11 2.10
CA GLU A 214 6.36 -15.57 2.76
C GLU A 214 6.55 -17.09 2.53
N PRO A 215 7.54 -17.49 1.72
CA PRO A 215 7.95 -18.88 1.62
C PRO A 215 8.63 -19.33 2.93
N GLY A 216 8.43 -20.55 3.38
CA GLY A 216 9.25 -21.13 4.48
C GLY A 216 8.62 -21.14 5.88
N ILE A 217 7.52 -20.42 6.13
CA ILE A 217 6.76 -20.64 7.37
C ILE A 217 6.00 -21.97 7.24
N THR A 218 6.17 -22.85 8.22
CA THR A 218 5.39 -24.10 8.32
C THR A 218 3.91 -23.77 8.36
N ARG A 219 3.16 -24.27 7.39
CA ARG A 219 1.73 -24.00 7.24
C ARG A 219 0.89 -25.12 7.83
N PRO A 220 -0.34 -24.84 8.30
CA PRO A 220 -1.29 -25.88 8.67
C PRO A 220 -1.55 -26.86 7.52
N ALA A 221 -1.96 -28.08 7.84
CA ALA A 221 -2.32 -29.09 6.84
C ALA A 221 -3.53 -28.65 5.99
N VAL A 222 -4.49 -27.96 6.61
CA VAL A 222 -5.63 -27.33 5.93
C VAL A 222 -5.31 -25.86 5.72
N GLN A 223 -5.14 -25.45 4.46
CA GLN A 223 -4.83 -24.07 4.10
C GLN A 223 -6.03 -23.41 3.46
N PHE A 224 -6.33 -22.18 3.88
CA PHE A 224 -7.31 -21.36 3.17
C PHE A 224 -6.86 -21.12 1.72
N ARG A 225 -7.76 -21.33 0.77
CA ARG A 225 -7.54 -21.08 -0.65
C ARG A 225 -8.60 -20.11 -1.16
N LEU A 226 -8.18 -19.17 -1.99
CA LEU A 226 -9.09 -18.27 -2.71
C LEU A 226 -9.69 -19.01 -3.90
N SER A 227 -10.66 -19.88 -3.65
CA SER A 227 -11.34 -20.70 -4.66
C SER A 227 -12.78 -20.27 -4.94
N ASP A 228 -13.34 -19.36 -4.14
CA ASP A 228 -14.70 -18.88 -4.31
C ASP A 228 -14.75 -17.70 -5.30
N SER A 229 -15.47 -17.89 -6.41
CA SER A 229 -15.69 -16.89 -7.45
C SER A 229 -16.34 -15.59 -6.95
N GLN A 230 -17.02 -15.61 -5.81
CA GLN A 230 -17.65 -14.43 -5.21
C GLN A 230 -16.65 -13.34 -4.82
N ILE A 231 -15.34 -13.64 -4.76
CA ILE A 231 -14.29 -12.61 -4.61
C ILE A 231 -14.30 -11.58 -5.76
N PHE A 232 -14.77 -11.97 -6.94
CA PHE A 232 -14.91 -11.10 -8.13
C PHE A 232 -16.32 -10.49 -8.26
N ALA A 233 -17.20 -10.66 -7.26
CA ALA A 233 -18.51 -10.05 -7.27
C ALA A 233 -18.42 -8.50 -7.23
N PRO A 234 -19.45 -7.77 -7.67
CA PRO A 234 -19.56 -6.33 -7.44
C PRO A 234 -19.30 -5.96 -5.97
N ALA A 235 -18.76 -4.77 -5.73
CA ALA A 235 -18.27 -4.33 -4.41
C ALA A 235 -19.29 -4.55 -3.28
N GLU A 236 -20.55 -4.21 -3.52
CA GLU A 236 -21.66 -4.35 -2.56
C GLU A 236 -21.99 -5.81 -2.23
N GLN A 237 -21.87 -6.69 -3.23
CA GLN A 237 -22.11 -8.12 -3.02
C GLN A 237 -20.94 -8.73 -2.27
N PHE A 238 -19.71 -8.41 -2.68
CA PHE A 238 -18.49 -8.92 -2.07
C PHE A 238 -18.35 -8.56 -0.59
N SER A 239 -18.65 -7.32 -0.21
CA SER A 239 -18.56 -6.91 1.20
C SER A 239 -19.53 -7.70 2.09
N ALA A 240 -20.63 -8.21 1.52
CA ALA A 240 -21.63 -9.00 2.23
C ALA A 240 -21.37 -10.52 2.23
N VAL A 241 -20.39 -11.03 1.47
CA VAL A 241 -20.09 -12.48 1.43
C VAL A 241 -19.51 -12.95 2.76
N ASN A 242 -20.06 -14.03 3.31
CA ASN A 242 -19.47 -14.66 4.49
C ASN A 242 -18.41 -15.70 4.07
N PHE A 243 -17.16 -15.27 3.93
CA PHE A 243 -16.04 -16.20 3.80
C PHE A 243 -15.67 -16.80 5.17
N GLU A 244 -15.56 -18.12 5.23
CA GLU A 244 -15.20 -18.90 6.41
C GLU A 244 -13.94 -19.73 6.18
N THR A 245 -13.20 -20.01 7.25
CA THR A 245 -12.03 -20.89 7.24
C THR A 245 -11.72 -21.39 8.64
N GLU A 246 -11.15 -22.58 8.73
CA GLU A 246 -10.52 -23.09 9.96
C GLU A 246 -9.11 -22.51 10.15
N ASP A 247 -8.45 -22.13 9.04
CA ASP A 247 -7.11 -21.52 9.02
C ASP A 247 -7.18 -20.01 9.32
N THR A 248 -7.48 -19.67 10.57
CA THR A 248 -7.69 -18.28 11.00
C THR A 248 -6.43 -17.41 10.93
N LEU A 249 -5.24 -18.02 10.90
CA LEU A 249 -3.96 -17.32 10.71
C LEU A 249 -3.58 -17.14 9.24
N SER A 250 -4.39 -17.65 8.30
CA SER A 250 -4.14 -17.44 6.88
C SER A 250 -4.05 -15.97 6.52
N PHE A 251 -2.89 -15.57 6.01
CA PHE A 251 -2.64 -14.22 5.49
C PHE A 251 -3.68 -13.83 4.43
N LYS A 252 -3.99 -14.77 3.54
CA LYS A 252 -4.97 -14.55 2.48
C LYS A 252 -6.37 -14.33 3.02
N PHE A 253 -6.76 -15.06 4.06
CA PHE A 253 -8.05 -14.86 4.70
C PHE A 253 -8.13 -13.53 5.46
N GLN A 254 -7.08 -13.20 6.23
CA GLN A 254 -7.02 -11.93 6.95
C GLN A 254 -7.05 -10.73 6.00
N ALA A 255 -6.27 -10.78 4.90
CA ALA A 255 -6.29 -9.74 3.87
C ALA A 255 -7.68 -9.63 3.23
N LEU A 256 -8.34 -10.76 2.94
CA LEU A 256 -9.69 -10.78 2.39
C LEU A 256 -10.69 -10.06 3.31
N LYS A 257 -10.66 -10.33 4.62
CA LYS A 257 -11.55 -9.66 5.59
C LYS A 257 -11.29 -8.15 5.66
N ILE A 258 -10.04 -7.72 5.67
CA ILE A 258 -9.71 -6.28 5.68
C ILE A 258 -10.17 -5.60 4.38
N LEU A 259 -10.02 -6.27 3.23
CA LEU A 259 -10.55 -5.77 1.95
C LEU A 259 -12.08 -5.66 1.96
N GLN A 260 -12.80 -6.60 2.59
CA GLN A 260 -14.26 -6.51 2.77
C GLN A 260 -14.63 -5.29 3.62
N ASP A 261 -13.97 -5.10 4.76
CA ASP A 261 -14.27 -4.02 5.69
C ASP A 261 -13.97 -2.62 5.12
N LEU A 262 -12.91 -2.50 4.31
CA LEU A 262 -12.56 -1.27 3.59
C LEU A 262 -13.54 -0.98 2.45
N ILE A 263 -13.93 -1.99 1.68
CA ILE A 263 -14.95 -1.81 0.64
C ILE A 263 -16.26 -1.38 1.26
N ASP A 264 -16.76 -2.10 2.28
CA ASP A 264 -17.99 -1.74 3.00
C ASP A 264 -17.96 -0.30 3.52
N PHE A 265 -16.81 0.12 4.06
CA PHE A 265 -16.61 1.48 4.56
C PHE A 265 -16.83 2.54 3.48
N HIS A 266 -16.26 2.34 2.29
CA HIS A 266 -16.27 3.33 1.23
C HIS A 266 -17.46 3.21 0.26
N LEU A 267 -18.33 2.20 0.38
CA LEU A 267 -19.52 2.02 -0.47
C LEU A 267 -20.44 3.25 -0.51
N LYS A 268 -20.45 4.05 0.56
CA LYS A 268 -21.36 5.21 0.72
C LYS A 268 -20.66 6.54 0.52
N ASP A 269 -19.38 6.54 0.16
CA ASP A 269 -18.64 7.77 -0.05
C ASP A 269 -19.20 8.51 -1.27
N SER A 270 -19.36 9.82 -1.13
CA SER A 270 -19.76 10.67 -2.26
C SER A 270 -18.70 10.72 -3.35
N ASP A 271 -17.43 10.59 -2.97
CA ASP A 271 -16.30 10.46 -3.87
C ASP A 271 -15.79 9.01 -3.87
N PRO A 272 -15.92 8.25 -4.96
CA PRO A 272 -15.56 6.84 -5.01
C PRO A 272 -14.05 6.59 -5.16
N GLU A 273 -13.17 7.60 -5.08
CA GLU A 273 -11.72 7.43 -5.26
C GLU A 273 -11.11 6.36 -4.34
N ALA A 274 -11.45 6.36 -3.04
CA ALA A 274 -10.98 5.37 -2.08
C ALA A 274 -11.57 3.98 -2.35
N LEU A 275 -12.87 3.91 -2.66
CA LEU A 275 -13.56 2.67 -3.02
C LEU A 275 -12.95 2.01 -4.25
N ILE A 276 -12.77 2.77 -5.34
CA ILE A 276 -12.18 2.26 -6.59
C ILE A 276 -10.74 1.81 -6.35
N ASP A 277 -9.98 2.51 -5.50
CA ASP A 277 -8.61 2.14 -5.16
C ASP A 277 -8.53 0.79 -4.44
N VAL A 278 -9.32 0.61 -3.37
CA VAL A 278 -9.33 -0.66 -2.63
C VAL A 278 -9.96 -1.78 -3.46
N ASP A 279 -10.93 -1.48 -4.31
CA ASP A 279 -11.54 -2.49 -5.18
C ASP A 279 -10.54 -2.97 -6.25
N LEU A 280 -9.78 -2.07 -6.87
CA LEU A 280 -8.66 -2.47 -7.73
C LEU A 280 -7.63 -3.32 -6.98
N LYS A 281 -7.30 -2.97 -5.73
CA LYS A 281 -6.40 -3.78 -4.88
C LYS A 281 -6.99 -5.18 -4.64
N ARG A 282 -8.29 -5.29 -4.33
CA ARG A 282 -9.01 -6.58 -4.19
C ARG A 282 -8.96 -7.40 -5.46
N LEU A 283 -9.33 -6.84 -6.61
CA LEU A 283 -9.41 -7.58 -7.87
C LEU A 283 -8.03 -8.08 -8.29
N ASN A 284 -6.98 -7.27 -8.12
CA ASN A 284 -5.60 -7.70 -8.36
C ASN A 284 -5.18 -8.82 -7.40
N PHE A 285 -5.51 -8.70 -6.12
CA PHE A 285 -5.25 -9.74 -5.12
C PHE A 285 -5.89 -11.07 -5.50
N ALA A 286 -7.17 -11.01 -5.89
CA ALA A 286 -7.94 -12.17 -6.32
C ALA A 286 -7.35 -12.80 -7.59
N ARG A 287 -6.95 -11.98 -8.58
CA ARG A 287 -6.27 -12.45 -9.80
C ARG A 287 -4.92 -13.10 -9.49
N GLN A 288 -4.12 -12.55 -8.60
CA GLN A 288 -2.81 -13.11 -8.27
C GLN A 288 -2.93 -14.42 -7.47
N ASN A 289 -3.83 -14.46 -6.48
CA ASN A 289 -3.87 -15.52 -5.49
C ASN A 289 -4.99 -16.55 -5.67
N GLY A 290 -5.95 -16.28 -6.55
CA GLY A 290 -7.06 -17.18 -6.83
C GLY A 290 -6.62 -18.47 -7.51
N VAL A 291 -7.27 -19.58 -7.18
CA VAL A 291 -6.98 -20.93 -7.72
C VAL A 291 -8.04 -21.44 -8.72
N MET A 292 -9.00 -20.58 -9.10
CA MET A 292 -10.08 -20.94 -10.03
C MET A 292 -9.56 -20.97 -11.48
N PRO A 293 -9.93 -21.97 -12.30
CA PRO A 293 -9.57 -22.01 -13.72
C PRO A 293 -10.04 -20.79 -14.53
N GLU A 294 -11.22 -20.26 -14.20
CA GLU A 294 -11.87 -19.14 -14.89
C GLU A 294 -11.48 -17.75 -14.34
N LYS A 295 -10.49 -17.68 -13.44
CA LYS A 295 -10.08 -16.47 -12.73
C LYS A 295 -9.80 -15.26 -13.62
N GLU A 296 -9.08 -15.44 -14.73
CA GLU A 296 -8.78 -14.33 -15.65
C GLU A 296 -10.06 -13.76 -16.30
N ARG A 297 -11.03 -14.63 -16.62
CA ARG A 297 -12.33 -14.21 -17.15
C ARG A 297 -13.15 -13.46 -16.11
N LEU A 298 -13.18 -13.95 -14.86
CA LEU A 298 -13.88 -13.31 -13.75
C LEU A 298 -13.28 -11.95 -13.41
N TYR A 299 -11.95 -11.86 -13.38
CA TYR A 299 -11.21 -10.61 -13.17
C TYR A 299 -11.56 -9.55 -14.21
N LEU A 300 -11.45 -9.89 -15.50
CA LEU A 300 -11.78 -8.97 -16.58
C LEU A 300 -13.24 -8.49 -16.49
N ALA A 301 -14.18 -9.42 -16.29
CA ALA A 301 -15.61 -9.09 -16.18
C ALA A 301 -15.90 -8.18 -14.97
N ALA A 302 -15.18 -8.37 -13.85
CA ALA A 302 -15.31 -7.51 -12.67
C ALA A 302 -14.79 -6.09 -12.94
N LEU A 303 -13.62 -5.96 -13.59
CA LEU A 303 -13.08 -4.67 -13.99
C LEU A 303 -14.01 -3.93 -14.96
N GLU A 304 -14.56 -4.61 -15.96
CA GLU A 304 -15.49 -4.02 -16.93
C GLU A 304 -16.74 -3.47 -16.23
N LYS A 305 -17.32 -4.24 -15.30
CA LYS A 305 -18.45 -3.79 -14.48
C LYS A 305 -18.09 -2.58 -13.63
N LEU A 306 -16.93 -2.60 -12.99
CA LEU A 306 -16.46 -1.50 -12.14
C LEU A 306 -16.24 -0.22 -12.97
N ALA A 307 -15.58 -0.33 -14.13
CA ALA A 307 -15.35 0.79 -15.05
C ALA A 307 -16.65 1.36 -15.60
N GLN A 308 -17.65 0.51 -15.87
CA GLN A 308 -18.95 0.94 -16.36
C GLN A 308 -19.79 1.61 -15.28
N HIS A 309 -19.77 1.10 -14.04
CA HIS A 309 -20.50 1.67 -12.91
C HIS A 309 -20.03 3.11 -12.61
N TYR A 310 -18.71 3.33 -12.59
CA TYR A 310 -18.12 4.65 -12.31
C TYR A 310 -17.73 5.45 -13.56
N ARG A 311 -18.31 5.15 -14.72
CA ARG A 311 -17.86 5.65 -16.05
C ARG A 311 -17.68 7.17 -16.14
N SER A 312 -18.48 7.94 -15.42
CA SER A 312 -18.45 9.41 -15.40
C SER A 312 -17.42 10.01 -14.44
N ASN A 313 -16.84 9.21 -13.54
CA ASN A 313 -15.83 9.67 -12.60
C ASN A 313 -14.42 9.48 -13.19
N ALA A 314 -13.56 10.47 -12.99
CA ALA A 314 -12.16 10.44 -13.45
C ALA A 314 -11.38 9.21 -12.92
N ALA A 315 -11.68 8.76 -11.71
CA ALA A 315 -11.09 7.58 -11.08
C ALA A 315 -11.29 6.29 -11.90
N ALA A 316 -12.39 6.17 -12.64
CA ALA A 316 -12.66 4.99 -13.48
C ALA A 316 -11.67 4.83 -14.64
N THR A 317 -10.88 5.86 -14.96
CA THR A 317 -9.75 5.71 -15.88
C THR A 317 -8.64 4.80 -15.33
N ARG A 318 -8.45 4.69 -14.01
CA ARG A 318 -7.52 3.72 -13.40
C ARG A 318 -7.98 2.29 -13.65
N VAL A 319 -9.28 2.05 -13.57
CA VAL A 319 -9.90 0.77 -13.94
C VAL A 319 -9.76 0.50 -15.44
N SER A 320 -10.01 1.52 -16.27
CA SER A 320 -9.83 1.42 -17.73
C SER A 320 -8.38 1.06 -18.09
N PHE A 321 -7.41 1.67 -17.41
CA PHE A 321 -6.00 1.33 -17.55
C PHE A 321 -5.71 -0.13 -17.13
N ALA A 322 -6.27 -0.61 -16.01
CA ALA A 322 -6.12 -2.01 -15.59
C ALA A 322 -6.68 -3.01 -16.62
N ILE A 323 -7.80 -2.68 -17.28
CA ILE A 323 -8.35 -3.48 -18.39
C ILE A 323 -7.40 -3.47 -19.58
N ALA A 324 -6.90 -2.29 -19.99
CA ALA A 324 -5.95 -2.18 -21.10
C ALA A 324 -4.65 -2.96 -20.82
N GLN A 325 -4.15 -2.89 -19.58
CA GLN A 325 -2.99 -3.64 -19.12
C GLN A 325 -3.23 -5.16 -19.17
N PHE A 326 -4.42 -5.64 -18.80
CA PHE A 326 -4.80 -7.05 -18.94
C PHE A 326 -4.70 -7.53 -20.40
N TYR A 327 -5.26 -6.76 -21.34
CA TYR A 327 -5.15 -7.10 -22.77
C TYR A 327 -3.70 -7.04 -23.24
N PHE A 328 -2.94 -6.02 -22.84
CA PHE A 328 -1.53 -5.92 -23.20
C PHE A 328 -0.73 -7.14 -22.72
N GLU A 329 -0.88 -7.57 -21.47
CA GLU A 329 -0.26 -8.77 -20.92
C GLU A 329 -0.67 -10.04 -21.69
N ARG A 330 -1.96 -10.18 -21.98
CA ARG A 330 -2.48 -11.33 -22.72
C ARG A 330 -1.92 -11.40 -24.14
N SER A 331 -1.67 -10.24 -24.75
CA SER A 331 -1.11 -10.14 -26.11
C SER A 331 0.29 -10.74 -26.26
N GLU A 332 1.06 -10.86 -25.17
CA GLU A 332 2.39 -11.48 -25.19
C GLU A 332 2.32 -12.98 -25.50
N ASN A 333 1.13 -13.61 -25.38
CA ASN A 333 0.91 -14.99 -25.78
C ASN A 333 0.62 -15.15 -27.29
N TYR A 334 0.53 -14.06 -28.05
CA TYR A 334 0.27 -14.13 -29.49
C TYR A 334 1.48 -14.68 -30.26
N GLN A 335 1.27 -15.77 -30.98
CA GLN A 335 2.29 -16.45 -31.77
C GLN A 335 2.05 -16.16 -33.25
N ARG A 336 2.69 -15.09 -33.74
CA ARG A 336 2.51 -14.58 -35.11
C ARG A 336 2.76 -15.60 -36.22
N LEU A 337 3.71 -16.52 -36.03
CA LEU A 337 4.08 -17.52 -37.04
C LEU A 337 3.17 -18.76 -37.04
N GLN A 338 2.26 -18.87 -36.08
CA GLN A 338 1.26 -19.93 -36.04
C GLN A 338 -0.07 -19.45 -36.67
N PRO A 339 -0.89 -20.37 -37.22
CA PRO A 339 -2.24 -20.04 -37.66
C PRO A 339 -3.02 -19.31 -36.55
N ALA A 340 -3.79 -18.30 -36.95
CA ALA A 340 -4.66 -17.56 -36.03
C ALA A 340 -5.94 -18.37 -35.78
N GLU A 341 -5.82 -19.43 -34.99
CA GLU A 341 -6.91 -20.32 -34.60
C GLU A 341 -6.93 -20.50 -33.07
N GLY A 342 -8.10 -20.83 -32.53
CA GLY A 342 -8.30 -20.96 -31.08
C GLY A 342 -7.82 -19.72 -30.31
N LEU A 343 -7.12 -19.94 -29.20
CA LEU A 343 -6.60 -18.87 -28.34
C LEU A 343 -5.65 -17.90 -29.07
N ASN A 344 -4.90 -18.36 -30.07
CA ASN A 344 -3.99 -17.50 -30.84
C ASN A 344 -4.75 -16.45 -31.67
N ALA A 345 -5.98 -16.78 -32.12
CA ALA A 345 -6.86 -15.82 -32.79
C ALA A 345 -7.33 -14.72 -31.84
N ASP A 346 -7.65 -15.08 -30.59
CA ASP A 346 -8.13 -14.15 -29.57
C ASP A 346 -7.06 -13.11 -29.21
N TYR A 347 -5.79 -13.53 -29.12
CA TYR A 347 -4.69 -12.66 -28.71
C TYR A 347 -4.24 -11.66 -29.79
N LYS A 348 -4.54 -11.95 -31.05
CA LYS A 348 -4.05 -11.18 -32.21
C LYS A 348 -4.37 -9.68 -32.12
N ASN A 349 -5.55 -9.34 -31.59
CA ASN A 349 -6.03 -7.96 -31.52
C ASN A 349 -5.84 -7.30 -30.16
N ASP A 350 -5.29 -8.00 -29.17
CA ASP A 350 -5.27 -7.52 -27.78
C ASP A 350 -4.51 -6.20 -27.60
N ARG A 351 -3.40 -6.00 -28.30
CA ARG A 351 -2.68 -4.71 -28.30
C ARG A 351 -3.52 -3.57 -28.85
N LYS A 352 -4.34 -3.85 -29.88
CA LYS A 352 -5.28 -2.87 -30.44
C LYS A 352 -6.40 -2.58 -29.43
N THR A 353 -6.98 -3.61 -28.82
CA THR A 353 -7.99 -3.47 -27.77
C THR A 353 -7.48 -2.62 -26.61
N ALA A 354 -6.25 -2.85 -26.16
CA ALA A 354 -5.61 -2.04 -25.12
C ALA A 354 -5.50 -0.56 -25.53
N ILE A 355 -5.05 -0.27 -26.75
CA ILE A 355 -5.00 1.11 -27.28
C ILE A 355 -6.39 1.74 -27.32
N ASP A 356 -7.39 1.05 -27.88
CA ASP A 356 -8.74 1.58 -28.05
C ASP A 356 -9.37 1.93 -26.67
N ILE A 357 -9.12 1.11 -25.64
CA ILE A 357 -9.53 1.39 -24.25
C ILE A 357 -8.79 2.60 -23.68
N CYS A 358 -7.47 2.68 -23.87
CA CYS A 358 -6.65 3.79 -23.43
C CYS A 358 -7.06 5.12 -24.07
N GLU A 359 -7.35 5.13 -25.38
CA GLU A 359 -7.84 6.30 -26.11
C GLU A 359 -9.22 6.74 -25.60
N SER A 360 -10.13 5.79 -25.37
CA SER A 360 -11.44 6.08 -24.77
C SER A 360 -11.32 6.71 -23.37
N ALA A 361 -10.41 6.21 -22.53
CA ALA A 361 -10.14 6.79 -21.21
C ALA A 361 -9.56 8.22 -21.32
N ASN A 362 -8.59 8.43 -22.23
CA ASN A 362 -7.99 9.73 -22.51
C ASN A 362 -9.01 10.77 -22.99
N ASN A 363 -9.94 10.36 -23.86
CA ASN A 363 -10.97 11.25 -24.40
C ASN A 363 -11.99 11.65 -23.33
N ARG A 364 -12.33 10.76 -22.40
CA ARG A 364 -13.30 11.05 -21.32
C ARG A 364 -12.71 11.92 -20.22
N HIS A 365 -11.49 11.61 -19.75
CA HIS A 365 -10.86 12.32 -18.63
C HIS A 365 -9.37 12.55 -18.88
N PRO A 366 -8.97 13.47 -19.78
CA PRO A 366 -7.58 13.60 -20.23
C PRO A 366 -6.58 13.93 -19.12
N LYS A 367 -7.04 14.59 -18.04
CA LYS A 367 -6.21 15.02 -16.91
C LYS A 367 -6.15 14.01 -15.75
N SER A 368 -6.82 12.88 -15.84
CA SER A 368 -6.80 11.89 -14.77
C SER A 368 -5.47 11.10 -14.75
N GLU A 369 -5.17 10.51 -13.60
CA GLU A 369 -4.02 9.62 -13.41
C GLU A 369 -4.10 8.41 -14.33
N GLY A 370 -5.25 7.75 -14.41
CA GLY A 370 -5.44 6.61 -15.31
C GLY A 370 -5.27 6.97 -16.78
N ALA A 371 -5.65 8.19 -17.20
CA ALA A 371 -5.39 8.67 -18.56
C ALA A 371 -3.88 8.89 -18.81
N ALA A 372 -3.14 9.39 -17.81
CA ALA A 372 -1.68 9.48 -17.91
C ALA A 372 -1.03 8.10 -18.10
N ASN A 373 -1.44 7.10 -17.30
CA ASN A 373 -0.98 5.72 -17.44
C ASN A 373 -1.34 5.13 -18.82
N CYS A 374 -2.55 5.40 -19.31
CA CYS A 374 -2.99 5.01 -20.65
C CYS A 374 -2.08 5.58 -21.76
N ARG A 375 -1.67 6.86 -21.67
CA ARG A 375 -0.74 7.45 -22.66
C ARG A 375 0.63 6.79 -22.62
N GLN A 376 1.12 6.42 -21.44
CA GLN A 376 2.37 5.68 -21.30
C GLN A 376 2.27 4.30 -21.93
N LEU A 377 1.17 3.56 -21.69
CA LEU A 377 0.95 2.25 -22.29
C LEU A 377 0.84 2.31 -23.82
N ILE A 378 0.11 3.29 -24.37
CA ILE A 378 0.06 3.52 -25.82
C ILE A 378 1.48 3.73 -26.38
N THR A 379 2.28 4.57 -25.72
CA THR A 379 3.68 4.83 -26.12
C THR A 379 4.51 3.54 -26.09
N GLN A 380 4.32 2.69 -25.08
CA GLN A 380 5.00 1.40 -24.98
C GLN A 380 4.60 0.45 -26.11
N ILE A 381 3.29 0.30 -26.38
CA ILE A 381 2.78 -0.58 -27.44
C ILE A 381 3.26 -0.12 -28.82
N GLN A 382 3.32 1.19 -29.05
CA GLN A 382 3.72 1.81 -30.30
C GLN A 382 5.24 1.99 -30.45
N ARG A 383 6.03 1.66 -29.42
CA ARG A 383 7.49 1.77 -29.47
C ARG A 383 8.03 0.99 -30.67
N LYS A 384 8.92 1.63 -31.42
CA LYS A 384 9.66 0.99 -32.51
C LYS A 384 10.81 0.19 -31.93
N ASN A 385 10.95 -1.05 -32.34
CA ASN A 385 12.11 -1.88 -32.02
C ASN A 385 12.54 -2.65 -33.27
N LEU A 386 13.85 -2.76 -33.47
CA LEU A 386 14.48 -3.58 -34.49
C LEU A 386 15.76 -4.15 -33.88
N THR A 387 15.86 -5.47 -33.88
CA THR A 387 17.04 -6.21 -33.43
C THR A 387 17.46 -7.16 -34.55
N LEU A 388 18.75 -7.15 -34.86
CA LEU A 388 19.38 -8.08 -35.79
C LEU A 388 20.42 -8.88 -34.99
N ASN A 389 20.27 -10.19 -34.95
CA ASN A 389 21.27 -11.09 -34.39
C ASN A 389 21.88 -11.90 -35.54
N ILE A 390 23.19 -11.85 -35.66
CA ILE A 390 24.00 -12.58 -36.64
C ILE A 390 25.13 -13.28 -35.89
N GLU A 391 25.74 -14.31 -36.49
CA GLU A 391 26.96 -14.91 -35.93
C GLU A 391 28.12 -13.91 -36.00
N ASP A 392 29.02 -13.93 -35.00
CA ASP A 392 30.17 -13.02 -34.96
C ASP A 392 31.17 -13.28 -36.11
N VAL A 393 31.21 -14.52 -36.60
CA VAL A 393 32.11 -14.96 -37.67
C VAL A 393 31.27 -15.62 -38.76
N ASN A 394 31.30 -15.05 -39.96
CA ASN A 394 30.63 -15.59 -41.14
C ASN A 394 31.67 -15.82 -42.24
N LEU A 395 31.48 -16.87 -43.05
CA LEU A 395 32.35 -17.15 -44.19
C LEU A 395 32.19 -16.06 -45.27
N PRO A 396 33.30 -15.52 -45.82
CA PRO A 396 33.24 -14.63 -46.96
C PRO A 396 32.51 -15.27 -48.16
N ASP A 397 31.76 -14.47 -48.89
CA ASP A 397 31.04 -14.86 -50.11
C ASP A 397 30.08 -16.06 -49.97
N ALA A 398 29.70 -16.41 -48.73
CA ALA A 398 28.79 -17.50 -48.43
C ALA A 398 27.48 -16.97 -47.79
N PRO A 399 26.34 -17.64 -48.03
CA PRO A 399 25.10 -17.30 -47.35
C PRO A 399 25.20 -17.60 -45.84
N PHE A 400 24.75 -16.66 -45.01
CA PHE A 400 24.65 -16.81 -43.56
C PHE A 400 23.26 -16.43 -43.06
N ARG A 401 22.94 -16.81 -41.83
CA ARG A 401 21.63 -16.56 -41.22
C ARG A 401 21.68 -15.34 -40.31
N GLY A 402 20.62 -14.55 -40.36
CA GLY A 402 20.34 -13.49 -39.40
C GLY A 402 18.93 -13.64 -38.83
N LEU A 403 18.79 -13.47 -37.52
CA LEU A 403 17.50 -13.38 -36.85
C LEU A 403 17.12 -11.91 -36.71
N VAL A 404 16.03 -11.52 -37.37
CA VAL A 404 15.45 -10.18 -37.28
C VAL A 404 14.20 -10.23 -36.39
N THR A 405 14.24 -9.49 -35.29
CA THR A 405 13.08 -9.25 -34.43
C THR A 405 12.67 -7.78 -34.57
N TYR A 406 11.38 -7.50 -34.77
CA TYR A 406 10.92 -6.14 -34.98
C TYR A 406 9.52 -5.88 -34.44
N GLN A 407 9.25 -4.62 -34.10
CA GLN A 407 7.96 -4.12 -33.65
C GLN A 407 7.75 -2.70 -34.18
N ASN A 408 6.59 -2.43 -34.78
CA ASN A 408 6.22 -1.12 -35.34
C ASN A 408 7.22 -0.52 -36.35
N VAL A 409 7.99 -1.38 -37.04
CA VAL A 409 8.95 -1.00 -38.08
C VAL A 409 8.41 -1.45 -39.44
N ALA A 410 8.27 -0.51 -40.37
CA ALA A 410 7.75 -0.77 -41.71
C ALA A 410 8.84 -1.17 -42.72
N LYS A 411 10.06 -0.63 -42.55
CA LYS A 411 11.21 -0.89 -43.43
C LYS A 411 12.49 -0.90 -42.59
N ALA A 412 13.41 -1.79 -42.92
CA ALA A 412 14.76 -1.85 -42.37
C ALA A 412 15.76 -1.77 -43.53
N TYR A 413 16.88 -1.08 -43.32
CA TYR A 413 17.98 -0.97 -44.26
C TYR A 413 19.19 -1.65 -43.64
N LEU A 414 19.91 -2.44 -44.43
CA LEU A 414 21.12 -3.14 -44.02
C LEU A 414 22.28 -2.67 -44.92
N GLU A 415 23.38 -2.27 -44.30
CA GLU A 415 24.61 -1.87 -44.98
C GLU A 415 25.78 -2.63 -44.34
N ILE A 416 26.65 -3.19 -45.17
CA ILE A 416 27.85 -3.88 -44.73
C ILE A 416 29.02 -2.93 -44.95
N VAL A 417 29.71 -2.57 -43.86
CA VAL A 417 30.85 -1.65 -43.88
C VAL A 417 32.14 -2.39 -43.52
N SER A 418 33.20 -2.13 -44.29
CA SER A 418 34.54 -2.64 -43.96
C SER A 418 35.12 -1.85 -42.79
N ILE A 419 35.62 -2.55 -41.77
CA ILE A 419 36.31 -1.94 -40.63
C ILE A 419 37.80 -2.31 -40.76
N SER A 420 38.67 -1.31 -40.91
CA SER A 420 40.12 -1.53 -40.89
C SER A 420 40.59 -1.72 -39.44
N PRO A 421 41.42 -2.72 -39.12
CA PRO A 421 42.06 -2.81 -37.80
C PRO A 421 43.00 -1.61 -37.61
N GLU A 422 42.95 -0.97 -36.42
CA GLU A 422 43.96 0.01 -35.99
C GLU A 422 45.33 -0.64 -35.73
#